data_AF-A0A3L7A4Z0-F1
#
_entry.id   AF-A0A3L7A4Z0-F1
#
_cell.length_a   1.000
_cell.length_b   1.000
_cell.length_c   1.000
_cell.angle_alpha   90.00
_cell.angle_beta   90.00
_cell.angle_gamma   90.00
#
_symmetry.space_group_name_H-M   'P 1'
#
loop_
_entity.id
_entity.type
_entity.pdbx_description
1 polymer ?
#
loop_
_entity_poly.entity_id
_entity_poly.type
_entity_poly.pdbx_seq_one_letter_code
_entity_poly.pdbx_strand_id
1 'polypeptide(L)'
;MEQQIISLLQSDKYARKAAALEAELARIDEDLHSSSEKDRLHAARALNRLARAELSWMLLSVRNHFLSPAFRDLLDPVIDTADARTRAILLHTMRNAYERYIVHPMWGDLRREDDGSWWDAWILSTGETFIENSDLPIRGEAAYLLALSGDPRGWETYLEIVPKRSALLGQLELAILLCPDSRTPAMVDSILALADETERRHPGQAYTAQSIRDALRVRFGD
;
A
#
# COMPACT_ATOMS: atom_id res chain seq x y z
N MET A 1 -9.76 8.93 -23.36
CA MET A 1 -10.92 8.67 -22.47
C MET A 1 -12.16 8.37 -23.28
N GLU A 2 -12.82 7.26 -22.98
CA GLU A 2 -14.00 6.76 -23.68
C GLU A 2 -15.26 7.61 -23.39
N GLN A 3 -16.16 7.73 -24.38
CA GLN A 3 -17.39 8.53 -24.27
C GLN A 3 -18.32 8.06 -23.13
N GLN A 4 -18.35 6.77 -22.84
CA GLN A 4 -19.14 6.21 -21.74
C GLN A 4 -18.66 6.71 -20.37
N ILE A 5 -17.35 6.86 -20.20
CA ILE A 5 -16.73 7.40 -18.99
C ILE A 5 -17.09 8.88 -18.84
N ILE A 6 -16.98 9.65 -19.92
CA ILE A 6 -17.35 11.09 -19.92
C ILE A 6 -18.82 11.25 -19.52
N SER A 7 -19.73 10.49 -20.13
CA SER A 7 -21.15 10.52 -19.80
C SER A 7 -21.43 10.12 -18.34
N LEU A 8 -20.69 9.14 -17.80
CA LEU A 8 -20.78 8.76 -16.40
C LEU A 8 -20.38 9.92 -15.47
N LEU A 9 -19.21 10.53 -15.74
CA LEU A 9 -18.67 11.62 -14.91
C LEU A 9 -19.51 12.90 -14.98
N GLN A 10 -20.28 13.10 -16.05
CA GLN A 10 -21.23 14.21 -16.18
C GLN A 10 -22.61 13.91 -15.57
N SER A 11 -22.84 12.70 -15.05
CA SER A 11 -24.16 12.30 -14.53
C SER A 11 -24.42 12.79 -13.10
N ASP A 12 -25.69 13.05 -12.78
CA ASP A 12 -26.14 13.34 -11.41
C ASP A 12 -25.84 12.22 -10.41
N LYS A 13 -25.76 10.97 -10.90
CA LYS A 13 -25.38 9.82 -10.10
C LYS A 13 -23.93 9.96 -9.62
N TYR A 14 -23.02 10.32 -10.52
CA TYR A 14 -21.64 10.59 -10.16
C TYR A 14 -21.54 11.79 -9.23
N ALA A 15 -22.17 12.93 -9.57
CA ALA A 15 -22.09 14.14 -8.76
C ALA A 15 -22.51 13.91 -7.30
N ARG A 16 -23.61 13.19 -7.06
CA ARG A 16 -24.05 12.83 -5.70
C ARG A 16 -23.06 11.91 -4.98
N LYS A 17 -22.47 10.94 -5.68
CA LYS A 17 -21.49 10.03 -5.09
C LYS A 17 -20.20 10.75 -4.76
N ALA A 18 -19.72 11.62 -5.64
CA ALA A 18 -18.53 12.44 -5.44
C ALA A 18 -18.68 13.34 -4.20
N ALA A 19 -19.78 14.08 -4.10
CA ALA A 19 -20.06 14.94 -2.95
C ALA A 19 -20.14 14.16 -1.63
N ALA A 20 -20.74 12.97 -1.64
CA ALA A 20 -20.78 12.12 -0.45
C ALA A 20 -19.39 11.63 -0.01
N LEU A 21 -18.54 11.26 -0.98
CA LEU A 21 -17.16 10.83 -0.72
C LEU A 21 -16.29 11.99 -0.24
N GLU A 22 -16.43 13.18 -0.82
CA GLU A 22 -15.70 14.38 -0.40
C GLU A 22 -16.06 14.78 1.03
N ALA A 23 -17.35 14.74 1.38
CA ALA A 23 -17.80 14.97 2.75
C ALA A 23 -17.30 13.89 3.73
N GLU A 24 -17.12 12.65 3.27
CA GLU A 24 -16.55 11.57 4.08
C GLU A 24 -15.05 11.77 4.31
N LEU A 25 -14.29 12.10 3.26
CA LEU A 25 -12.87 12.40 3.33
C LEU A 25 -12.59 13.59 4.24
N ALA A 26 -13.36 14.67 4.12
CA ALA A 26 -13.20 15.84 5.00
C ALA A 26 -13.36 15.50 6.49
N ARG A 27 -14.30 14.60 6.84
CA ARG A 27 -14.44 14.13 8.23
C ARG A 27 -13.29 13.24 8.67
N ILE A 28 -12.82 12.36 7.78
CA ILE A 28 -11.66 11.50 8.04
C ILE A 28 -10.43 12.35 8.35
N ASP A 29 -10.19 13.39 7.54
CA ASP A 29 -9.08 14.32 7.70
C ASP A 29 -9.10 15.02 9.07
N GLU A 30 -10.28 15.49 9.50
CA GLU A 30 -10.49 16.09 10.82
C GLU A 30 -10.23 15.07 11.95
N ASP A 31 -10.83 13.88 11.86
CA ASP A 31 -10.72 12.84 12.90
C ASP A 31 -9.30 12.28 13.03
N LEU A 32 -8.50 12.26 11.95
CA LEU A 32 -7.07 11.91 12.00
C LEU A 32 -6.26 12.87 12.89
N HIS A 33 -6.72 14.10 13.05
CA HIS A 33 -6.11 15.13 13.91
C HIS A 33 -6.74 15.19 15.31
N SER A 34 -7.74 14.34 15.58
CA SER A 34 -8.38 14.29 16.89
C SER A 34 -7.36 13.95 17.98
N SER A 35 -7.51 14.55 19.16
CA SER A 35 -6.72 14.18 20.35
C SER A 35 -7.10 12.78 20.88
N SER A 36 -8.26 12.26 20.50
CA SER A 36 -8.75 10.93 20.84
C SER A 36 -8.09 9.85 19.98
N GLU A 37 -7.34 8.93 20.60
CA GLU A 37 -6.78 7.75 19.93
C GLU A 37 -7.85 6.91 19.22
N LYS A 38 -9.03 6.81 19.81
CA LYS A 38 -10.15 6.05 19.25
C LYS A 38 -10.63 6.65 17.93
N ASP A 39 -10.70 7.97 17.85
CA ASP A 39 -11.19 8.69 16.67
C ASP A 39 -10.14 8.58 15.56
N ARG A 40 -8.86 8.79 15.88
CA ARG A 40 -7.76 8.58 14.93
C ARG A 40 -7.74 7.16 14.36
N LEU A 41 -7.93 6.14 15.21
CA LEU A 41 -8.01 4.75 14.75
C LEU A 41 -9.23 4.48 13.87
N HIS A 42 -10.37 5.10 14.18
CA HIS A 42 -11.58 4.99 13.35
C HIS A 42 -11.36 5.63 11.98
N ALA A 43 -10.80 6.83 11.95
CA ALA A 43 -10.47 7.57 10.74
C ALA A 43 -9.46 6.83 9.87
N ALA A 44 -8.38 6.30 10.47
CA ALA A 44 -7.39 5.49 9.76
C ALA A 44 -8.01 4.26 9.10
N ARG A 45 -8.95 3.58 9.76
CA ARG A 45 -9.69 2.45 9.18
C ARG A 45 -10.62 2.88 8.05
N ALA A 46 -11.30 4.01 8.22
CA ALA A 46 -12.19 4.54 7.19
C ALA A 46 -11.39 4.94 5.94
N LEU A 47 -10.25 5.62 6.11
CA LEU A 47 -9.32 5.94 5.03
C LEU A 47 -8.78 4.68 4.36
N ASN A 48 -8.35 3.68 5.14
CA ASN A 48 -7.89 2.39 4.60
C ASN A 48 -8.98 1.68 3.79
N ARG A 49 -10.24 1.75 4.22
CA ARG A 49 -11.37 1.18 3.46
C ARG A 49 -11.55 1.88 2.11
N LEU A 50 -11.39 3.20 2.06
CA LEU A 50 -11.45 3.95 0.79
C LEU A 50 -10.25 3.64 -0.10
N ALA A 51 -9.04 3.55 0.48
CA ALA A 51 -7.84 3.14 -0.24
C ALA A 51 -7.98 1.72 -0.86
N ARG A 52 -8.72 0.84 -0.19
CA ARG A 52 -8.99 -0.55 -0.60
C ARG A 52 -10.32 -0.76 -1.33
N ALA A 53 -11.04 0.31 -1.66
CA ALA A 53 -12.29 0.19 -2.42
C ALA A 53 -12.00 -0.29 -3.85
N GLU A 54 -12.93 -1.07 -4.41
CA GLU A 54 -12.85 -1.57 -5.79
C GLU A 54 -12.69 -0.41 -6.79
N LEU A 55 -11.73 -0.57 -7.71
CA LEU A 55 -11.40 0.48 -8.67
C LEU A 55 -12.58 0.81 -9.58
N SER A 56 -12.91 2.10 -9.65
CA SER A 56 -14.02 2.60 -10.45
C SER A 56 -13.85 4.08 -10.73
N TRP A 57 -14.36 4.54 -11.89
CA TRP A 57 -14.53 5.96 -12.18
C TRP A 57 -15.42 6.69 -11.16
N MET A 58 -16.26 5.96 -10.42
CA MET A 58 -17.06 6.52 -9.31
C MET A 58 -16.22 6.91 -8.08
N LEU A 59 -14.93 6.58 -8.06
CA LEU A 59 -13.98 6.91 -6.99
C LEU A 59 -12.96 7.98 -7.42
N LEU A 60 -13.22 8.70 -8.51
CA LEU A 60 -12.32 9.76 -8.97
C LEU A 60 -12.07 10.84 -7.91
N SER A 61 -13.07 11.17 -7.07
CA SER A 61 -12.86 12.12 -5.96
C SER A 61 -11.88 11.59 -4.89
N VAL A 62 -11.89 10.27 -4.62
CA VAL A 62 -10.91 9.62 -3.73
C VAL A 62 -9.51 9.67 -4.33
N ARG A 63 -9.37 9.42 -5.64
CA ARG A 63 -8.10 9.62 -6.36
C ARG A 63 -7.59 11.05 -6.20
N ASN A 64 -8.45 12.03 -6.45
CA ASN A 64 -8.07 13.44 -6.40
C ASN A 64 -7.63 13.86 -5.00
N HIS A 65 -8.26 13.32 -3.96
CA HIS A 65 -7.82 13.51 -2.58
C HIS A 65 -6.40 12.96 -2.35
N PHE A 66 -6.11 11.71 -2.76
CA PHE A 66 -4.76 11.14 -2.63
C PHE A 66 -3.70 11.84 -3.49
N LEU A 67 -4.08 12.50 -4.58
CA LEU A 67 -3.17 13.28 -5.42
C LEU A 67 -2.91 14.69 -4.89
N SER A 68 -3.72 15.16 -3.95
CA SER A 68 -3.55 16.48 -3.37
C SER A 68 -2.27 16.54 -2.53
N PRO A 69 -1.35 17.49 -2.75
CA PRO A 69 -0.21 17.70 -1.85
C PRO A 69 -0.65 17.97 -0.41
N ALA A 70 -1.81 18.60 -0.21
CA ALA A 70 -2.37 18.83 1.12
C ALA A 70 -2.65 17.53 1.88
N PHE A 71 -2.96 16.43 1.18
CA PHE A 71 -3.13 15.13 1.83
C PHE A 71 -1.81 14.61 2.42
N ARG A 72 -0.69 14.81 1.71
CA ARG A 72 0.63 14.46 2.24
C ARG A 72 0.93 15.26 3.50
N ASP A 73 0.82 16.59 3.40
CA ASP A 73 1.11 17.51 4.50
C ASP A 73 0.25 17.21 5.74
N LEU A 74 -0.96 16.68 5.50
CA LEU A 74 -1.89 16.22 6.52
C LEU A 74 -1.47 14.87 7.12
N LEU A 75 -1.13 13.88 6.28
CA LEU A 75 -0.94 12.50 6.74
C LEU A 75 0.43 12.26 7.37
N ASP A 76 1.49 12.90 6.86
CA ASP A 76 2.87 12.71 7.30
C ASP A 76 3.04 12.89 8.83
N PRO A 77 2.61 14.01 9.45
CA PRO A 77 2.73 14.18 10.90
C PRO A 77 1.85 13.20 11.71
N VAL A 78 0.74 12.73 11.13
CA VAL A 78 -0.16 11.77 11.77
C VAL A 78 0.48 10.39 11.83
N ILE A 79 1.18 9.96 10.78
CA ILE A 79 1.91 8.68 10.76
C ILE A 79 3.00 8.67 11.83
N ASP A 80 3.75 9.77 11.96
CA ASP A 80 4.85 9.87 12.92
C ASP A 80 4.38 9.78 14.37
N THR A 81 3.26 10.43 14.69
CA THR A 81 2.75 10.54 16.06
C THR A 81 1.74 9.46 16.45
N ALA A 82 1.27 8.65 15.50
CA ALA A 82 0.28 7.59 15.74
C ALA A 82 0.76 6.50 16.72
N ASP A 83 -0.19 5.81 17.36
CA ASP A 83 0.13 4.54 18.04
C ASP A 83 0.47 3.45 17.00
N ALA A 84 1.07 2.34 17.46
CA ALA A 84 1.54 1.29 16.55
C ALA A 84 0.45 0.72 15.63
N ARG A 85 -0.77 0.55 16.15
CA ARG A 85 -1.88 -0.03 15.40
C ARG A 85 -2.38 0.94 14.33
N THR A 86 -2.58 2.21 14.71
CA THR A 86 -3.00 3.25 13.77
C THR A 86 -1.94 3.45 12.70
N ARG A 87 -0.66 3.52 13.07
CA ARG A 87 0.46 3.65 12.13
C ARG A 87 0.50 2.53 11.09
N ALA A 88 0.40 1.27 11.51
CA ALA A 88 0.38 0.14 10.58
C ALA A 88 -0.78 0.23 9.57
N ILE A 89 -1.95 0.70 10.00
CA ILE A 89 -3.11 0.91 9.11
C ILE A 89 -2.83 2.05 8.12
N LEU A 90 -2.19 3.14 8.55
CA LEU A 90 -1.85 4.27 7.68
C LEU A 90 -0.78 3.90 6.66
N LEU A 91 0.27 3.16 7.03
CA LEU A 91 1.27 2.65 6.08
C LEU A 91 0.61 1.72 5.04
N HIS A 92 -0.24 0.81 5.50
CA HIS A 92 -1.02 -0.04 4.59
C HIS A 92 -1.97 0.78 3.70
N THR A 93 -2.46 1.93 4.18
CA THR A 93 -3.28 2.86 3.39
C THR A 93 -2.47 3.54 2.31
N MET A 94 -1.27 4.04 2.61
CA MET A 94 -0.36 4.63 1.62
C MET A 94 -0.07 3.66 0.48
N ARG A 95 0.25 2.42 0.84
CA ARG A 95 0.46 1.35 -0.11
C ARG A 95 -0.73 1.15 -1.06
N ASN A 96 -1.93 0.95 -0.51
CA ASN A 96 -3.13 0.76 -1.33
C ASN A 96 -3.45 2.00 -2.17
N ALA A 97 -3.26 3.20 -1.61
CA ALA A 97 -3.47 4.45 -2.31
C ALA A 97 -2.57 4.56 -3.53
N TYR A 98 -1.28 4.28 -3.36
CA TYR A 98 -0.30 4.27 -4.44
C TYR A 98 -0.69 3.29 -5.55
N GLU A 99 -0.83 2.01 -5.22
CA GLU A 99 -1.12 0.94 -6.18
C GLU A 99 -2.41 1.20 -6.96
N ARG A 100 -3.45 1.71 -6.30
CA ARG A 100 -4.79 1.81 -6.86
C ARG A 100 -5.10 3.16 -7.47
N TYR A 101 -4.72 4.25 -6.84
CA TYR A 101 -5.15 5.59 -7.25
C TYR A 101 -4.06 6.40 -7.93
N ILE A 102 -2.78 6.04 -7.73
CA ILE A 102 -1.65 6.76 -8.30
C ILE A 102 -1.15 6.06 -9.57
N VAL A 103 -0.70 4.81 -9.45
CA VAL A 103 -0.02 4.11 -10.57
C VAL A 103 -0.92 3.21 -11.41
N HIS A 104 -2.17 2.95 -10.98
CA HIS A 104 -3.02 2.00 -11.68
C HIS A 104 -3.31 2.41 -13.14
N PRO A 105 -3.18 1.49 -14.12
CA PRO A 105 -3.35 1.80 -15.56
C PRO A 105 -4.71 2.38 -15.95
N MET A 106 -5.78 2.07 -15.18
CA MET A 106 -7.12 2.66 -15.40
C MET A 106 -7.09 4.20 -15.46
N TRP A 107 -6.16 4.83 -14.76
CA TRP A 107 -6.01 6.29 -14.71
C TRP A 107 -5.09 6.86 -15.79
N GLY A 108 -4.54 6.04 -16.69
CA GLY A 108 -3.54 6.46 -17.67
C GLY A 108 -3.97 7.67 -18.51
N ASP A 109 -5.24 7.71 -18.92
CA ASP A 109 -5.84 8.83 -19.67
C ASP A 109 -5.89 10.16 -18.89
N LEU A 110 -5.84 10.10 -17.56
CA LEU A 110 -5.87 11.28 -16.68
C LEU A 110 -4.48 11.67 -16.17
N ARG A 111 -3.51 10.77 -16.26
CA ARG A 111 -2.19 10.97 -15.66
C ARG A 111 -1.46 12.07 -16.41
N ARG A 112 -1.24 13.20 -15.74
CA ARG A 112 -0.29 14.23 -16.18
C ARG A 112 1.13 13.80 -15.81
N GLU A 113 2.11 14.41 -16.45
CA GLU A 113 3.53 14.14 -16.21
C GLU A 113 3.92 14.36 -14.73
N ASP A 114 3.31 15.36 -14.08
CA ASP A 114 3.54 15.70 -12.68
C ASP A 114 2.53 15.09 -11.69
N ASP A 115 1.55 14.31 -12.16
CA ASP A 115 0.52 13.71 -11.27
C ASP A 115 1.18 12.68 -10.34
N GLY A 116 1.43 13.10 -9.10
CA GLY A 116 1.89 12.22 -8.04
C GLY A 116 3.38 11.85 -8.13
N SER A 117 4.22 12.60 -8.85
CA SER A 117 5.68 12.37 -8.87
C SER A 117 6.32 12.42 -7.47
N TRP A 118 5.69 13.15 -6.55
CA TRP A 118 6.09 13.21 -5.14
C TRP A 118 5.76 11.94 -4.34
N TRP A 119 4.87 11.05 -4.82
CA TRP A 119 4.54 9.80 -4.15
C TRP A 119 5.73 8.85 -4.07
N ASP A 120 6.53 8.74 -5.14
CA ASP A 120 7.67 7.83 -5.18
C ASP A 120 8.70 8.21 -4.11
N ALA A 121 9.02 9.51 -4.02
CA ALA A 121 9.90 10.05 -2.99
C ALA A 121 9.31 9.90 -1.58
N TRP A 122 7.99 10.07 -1.43
CA TRP A 122 7.34 9.93 -0.13
C TRP A 122 7.31 8.48 0.34
N ILE A 123 6.97 7.53 -0.52
CA ILE A 123 6.99 6.08 -0.23
C ILE A 123 8.38 5.64 0.19
N LEU A 124 9.41 6.06 -0.55
CA LEU A 124 10.79 5.77 -0.20
C LEU A 124 11.13 6.32 1.18
N SER A 125 10.92 7.62 1.41
CA SER A 125 11.23 8.29 2.68
C SER A 125 10.48 7.67 3.86
N THR A 126 9.18 7.38 3.71
CA THR A 126 8.39 6.73 4.76
C THR A 126 8.86 5.31 5.02
N GLY A 127 9.21 4.55 3.97
CA GLY A 127 9.81 3.23 4.11
C GLY A 127 11.10 3.29 4.93
N GLU A 128 11.99 4.23 4.62
CA GLU A 128 13.25 4.44 5.33
C GLU A 128 13.04 4.78 6.81
N THR A 129 12.09 5.67 7.12
CA THR A 129 11.77 6.08 8.49
C THR A 129 11.35 4.90 9.38
N PHE A 130 10.62 3.93 8.84
CA PHE A 130 9.98 2.87 9.63
C PHE A 130 10.60 1.47 9.48
N ILE A 131 11.63 1.31 8.65
CA ILE A 131 12.23 -0.02 8.38
C ILE A 131 12.88 -0.65 9.64
N GLU A 132 13.39 0.19 10.53
CA GLU A 132 14.02 -0.20 11.80
C GLU A 132 13.05 -0.21 13.00
N ASN A 133 11.75 -0.01 12.78
CA ASN A 133 10.76 0.04 13.86
C ASN A 133 10.75 -1.28 14.66
N SER A 134 10.48 -1.25 15.97
CA SER A 134 10.46 -2.50 16.76
C SER A 134 9.21 -3.36 16.52
N ASP A 135 8.11 -2.77 16.04
CA ASP A 135 6.86 -3.46 15.76
C ASP A 135 6.91 -4.15 14.37
N LEU A 136 6.83 -5.48 14.36
CA LEU A 136 6.97 -6.27 13.13
C LEU A 136 5.94 -5.94 12.04
N PRO A 137 4.63 -5.73 12.34
CA PRO A 137 3.68 -5.20 11.36
C PRO A 137 4.10 -3.89 10.71
N ILE A 138 4.58 -2.92 11.49
CA ILE A 138 5.07 -1.64 10.96
C ILE A 138 6.26 -1.87 10.03
N ARG A 139 7.24 -2.69 10.45
CA ARG A 139 8.37 -3.06 9.60
C ARG A 139 7.95 -3.77 8.32
N GLY A 140 6.93 -4.62 8.39
CA GLY A 140 6.41 -5.35 7.22
C GLY A 140 5.78 -4.44 6.18
N GLU A 141 5.05 -3.41 6.61
CA GLU A 141 4.55 -2.37 5.69
C GLU A 141 5.69 -1.48 5.17
N ALA A 142 6.63 -1.07 6.03
CA ALA A 142 7.79 -0.29 5.61
C ALA A 142 8.66 -1.02 4.58
N ALA A 143 8.88 -2.33 4.78
CA ALA A 143 9.56 -3.20 3.84
C ALA A 143 8.86 -3.27 2.48
N TYR A 144 7.52 -3.29 2.50
CA TYR A 144 6.72 -3.22 1.29
C TYR A 144 6.94 -1.90 0.55
N LEU A 145 6.89 -0.77 1.26
CA LEU A 145 7.10 0.56 0.68
C LEU A 145 8.48 0.68 0.04
N LEU A 146 9.52 0.16 0.69
CA LEU A 146 10.87 0.10 0.10
C LEU A 146 10.93 -0.81 -1.14
N ALA A 147 10.29 -1.99 -1.10
CA ALA A 147 10.23 -2.86 -2.27
C ALA A 147 9.53 -2.20 -3.47
N LEU A 148 8.45 -1.44 -3.21
CA LEU A 148 7.72 -0.64 -4.21
C LEU A 148 8.59 0.45 -4.83
N SER A 149 9.45 1.11 -4.04
CA SER A 149 10.34 2.17 -4.52
C SER A 149 11.60 1.64 -5.23
N GLY A 150 11.75 0.33 -5.33
CA GLY A 150 12.92 -0.29 -5.95
C GLY A 150 14.09 -0.54 -5.01
N ASP A 151 13.93 -0.28 -3.71
CA ASP A 151 15.01 -0.37 -2.73
C ASP A 151 15.18 -1.81 -2.20
N PRO A 152 16.39 -2.41 -2.32
CA PRO A 152 16.61 -3.79 -1.92
C PRO A 152 16.48 -4.05 -0.41
N ARG A 153 16.60 -3.02 0.44
CA ARG A 153 16.44 -3.14 1.91
C ARG A 153 15.05 -3.62 2.31
N GLY A 154 14.04 -3.41 1.46
CA GLY A 154 12.70 -3.96 1.67
C GLY A 154 12.71 -5.50 1.70
N TRP A 155 13.39 -6.13 0.75
CA TRP A 155 13.51 -7.59 0.70
C TRP A 155 14.34 -8.15 1.84
N GLU A 156 15.47 -7.50 2.16
CA GLU A 156 16.32 -7.88 3.30
C GLU A 156 15.53 -7.86 4.61
N THR A 157 14.67 -6.86 4.79
CA THR A 157 13.81 -6.76 5.95
C THR A 157 12.79 -7.90 6.00
N TYR A 158 12.18 -8.29 4.88
CA TYR A 158 11.30 -9.46 4.84
C TYR A 158 12.02 -10.75 5.25
N LEU A 159 13.25 -10.96 4.77
CA LEU A 159 14.08 -12.10 5.15
C LEU A 159 14.34 -12.14 6.67
N GLU A 160 14.43 -10.98 7.32
CA GLU A 160 14.64 -10.88 8.77
C GLU A 160 13.35 -11.10 9.59
N ILE A 161 12.22 -10.54 9.17
CA ILE A 161 11.00 -10.48 10.00
C ILE A 161 10.06 -11.68 9.81
N VAL A 162 10.00 -12.29 8.62
CA VAL A 162 9.13 -13.44 8.36
C VAL A 162 9.46 -14.64 9.25
N PRO A 163 10.75 -14.99 9.51
CA PRO A 163 11.08 -16.05 10.48
C PRO A 163 10.57 -15.78 11.90
N LYS A 164 10.39 -14.51 12.28
CA LYS A 164 9.90 -14.08 13.60
C LYS A 164 8.38 -14.04 13.65
N ARG A 165 7.71 -13.82 12.51
CA ARG A 165 6.27 -13.73 12.37
C ARG A 165 5.82 -14.26 11.01
N SER A 166 5.59 -15.56 10.93
CA SER A 166 5.21 -16.26 9.69
C SER A 166 3.91 -15.74 9.04
N ALA A 167 3.05 -15.07 9.80
CA ALA A 167 1.86 -14.39 9.25
C ALA A 167 2.20 -13.27 8.25
N LEU A 168 3.44 -12.76 8.24
CA LEU A 168 3.92 -11.77 7.26
C LEU A 168 4.32 -12.40 5.93
N LEU A 169 4.33 -13.75 5.81
CA LEU A 169 4.64 -14.43 4.55
C LEU A 169 3.67 -14.03 3.42
N GLY A 170 2.39 -13.80 3.74
CA GLY A 170 1.43 -13.31 2.75
C GLY A 170 1.69 -11.86 2.30
N GLN A 171 2.31 -11.03 3.13
CA GLN A 171 2.74 -9.69 2.71
C GLN A 171 3.95 -9.78 1.77
N LEU A 172 4.90 -10.68 2.05
CA LEU A 172 6.02 -10.96 1.16
C LEU A 172 5.54 -11.50 -0.20
N GLU A 173 4.62 -12.46 -0.23
CA GLU A 173 4.01 -12.97 -1.47
C GLU A 173 3.45 -11.84 -2.32
N LEU A 174 2.72 -10.94 -1.69
CA LEU A 174 2.10 -9.81 -2.36
C LEU A 174 3.15 -8.82 -2.89
N ALA A 175 4.21 -8.54 -2.14
CA ALA A 175 5.34 -7.73 -2.60
C ALA A 175 6.01 -8.39 -3.82
N ILE A 176 6.20 -9.71 -3.80
CA ILE A 176 6.79 -10.49 -4.91
C ILE A 176 5.99 -10.36 -6.20
N LEU A 177 4.66 -10.36 -6.10
CA LEU A 177 3.77 -10.24 -7.25
C LEU A 177 3.78 -8.82 -7.84
N LEU A 178 3.87 -7.81 -6.98
CA LEU A 178 3.65 -6.40 -7.35
C LEU A 178 4.93 -5.56 -7.52
N CYS A 179 6.06 -6.00 -6.97
CA CYS A 179 7.35 -5.30 -7.02
C CYS A 179 8.41 -6.14 -7.73
N PRO A 180 8.22 -6.50 -9.00
CA PRO A 180 8.99 -7.59 -9.54
C PRO A 180 10.43 -7.26 -9.92
N ASP A 181 10.67 -6.00 -10.28
CA ASP A 181 11.89 -5.54 -10.96
C ASP A 181 12.98 -5.09 -9.97
N SER A 182 12.69 -5.08 -8.67
CA SER A 182 13.60 -4.62 -7.62
C SER A 182 14.40 -5.74 -6.93
N ARG A 183 14.38 -6.95 -7.50
CA ARG A 183 14.99 -8.15 -6.90
C ARG A 183 16.21 -8.61 -7.69
N THR A 184 17.28 -8.96 -6.97
CA THR A 184 18.45 -9.63 -7.54
C THR A 184 18.25 -11.15 -7.53
N PRO A 185 18.97 -11.93 -8.37
CA PRO A 185 18.90 -13.38 -8.33
C PRO A 185 19.22 -13.98 -6.94
N ALA A 186 20.21 -13.42 -6.22
CA ALA A 186 20.55 -13.85 -4.86
C ALA A 186 19.39 -13.61 -3.86
N MET A 187 18.60 -12.56 -4.08
CA MET A 187 17.41 -12.29 -3.27
C MET A 187 16.31 -13.31 -3.55
N VAL A 188 16.14 -13.72 -4.81
CA VAL A 188 15.19 -14.76 -5.21
C VAL A 188 15.51 -16.08 -4.51
N ASP A 189 16.77 -16.52 -4.55
CA ASP A 189 17.21 -17.76 -3.89
C ASP A 189 16.95 -17.71 -2.37
N SER A 190 17.23 -16.56 -1.75
CA SER A 190 17.01 -16.36 -0.31
C SER A 190 15.53 -16.41 0.06
N ILE A 191 14.66 -15.84 -0.78
CA ILE A 191 13.21 -15.86 -0.60
C ILE A 191 12.66 -17.28 -0.78
N LEU A 192 13.15 -18.04 -1.76
CA LEU A 192 12.76 -19.45 -1.95
C LEU A 192 13.13 -20.29 -0.73
N ALA A 193 14.36 -20.14 -0.22
CA ALA A 193 14.80 -20.82 1.00
C ALA A 193 13.95 -20.43 2.23
N LEU A 194 13.56 -19.15 2.35
CA LEU A 194 12.65 -18.69 3.39
C LEU A 194 11.26 -19.35 3.28
N ALA A 195 10.71 -19.49 2.08
CA ALA A 195 9.42 -20.13 1.85
C ALA A 195 9.46 -21.61 2.26
N ASP A 196 10.52 -22.32 1.87
CA ASP A 196 10.77 -23.72 2.25
C ASP A 196 10.84 -23.90 3.77
N GLU A 197 11.64 -23.06 4.44
CA GLU A 197 11.80 -23.13 5.88
C GLU A 197 10.52 -22.76 6.63
N THR A 198 9.77 -21.78 6.13
CA THR A 198 8.50 -21.34 6.75
C THR A 198 7.43 -22.42 6.63
N GLU A 199 7.30 -23.08 5.46
CA GLU A 199 6.40 -24.22 5.28
C GLU A 199 6.74 -25.35 6.24
N ARG A 200 8.04 -25.70 6.34
CA ARG A 200 8.52 -26.77 7.21
C ARG A 200 8.21 -26.50 8.69
N ARG A 201 8.37 -25.26 9.15
CA ARG A 201 8.08 -24.86 10.54
C ARG A 201 6.59 -24.62 10.80
N HIS A 202 5.86 -24.17 9.79
CA HIS A 202 4.47 -23.74 9.89
C HIS A 202 3.65 -24.31 8.72
N PRO A 203 3.19 -25.58 8.81
CA PRO A 203 2.44 -26.22 7.74
C PRO A 203 1.17 -25.47 7.31
N GLY A 204 0.58 -24.65 8.19
CA GLY A 204 -0.53 -23.76 7.85
C GLY A 204 -0.21 -22.65 6.85
N GLN A 205 1.06 -22.44 6.52
CA GLN A 205 1.54 -21.49 5.50
C GLN A 205 1.94 -22.17 4.18
N ALA A 206 1.74 -23.49 4.04
CA ALA A 206 2.18 -24.25 2.86
C ALA A 206 1.63 -23.69 1.54
N TYR A 207 0.35 -23.28 1.52
CA TYR A 207 -0.26 -22.68 0.33
C TYR A 207 0.45 -21.37 -0.08
N THR A 208 0.66 -20.46 0.87
CA THR A 208 1.35 -19.18 0.65
C THR A 208 2.79 -19.41 0.19
N ALA A 209 3.50 -20.35 0.82
CA ALA A 209 4.87 -20.71 0.44
C ALA A 209 4.93 -21.25 -1.00
N GLN A 210 3.97 -22.09 -1.39
CA GLN A 210 3.89 -22.60 -2.75
C GLN A 210 3.61 -21.48 -3.76
N SER A 211 2.68 -20.58 -3.46
CA SER A 211 2.37 -19.44 -4.31
C SER A 211 3.58 -18.52 -4.52
N ILE A 212 4.41 -18.31 -3.49
CA ILE A 212 5.69 -17.59 -3.62
C ILE A 212 6.63 -18.27 -4.63
N ARG A 213 6.78 -19.60 -4.54
CA ARG A 213 7.62 -20.35 -5.49
C ARG A 213 7.11 -20.20 -6.91
N ASP A 214 5.81 -20.29 -7.10
CA ASP A 214 5.18 -20.16 -8.43
C ASP A 214 5.38 -18.75 -8.99
N ALA A 215 5.17 -17.71 -8.18
CA ALA A 215 5.36 -16.31 -8.56
C ALA A 215 6.81 -15.98 -8.96
N LEU A 216 7.79 -16.62 -8.33
CA LEU A 216 9.22 -16.44 -8.64
C LEU A 216 9.65 -17.25 -9.86
N ARG A 217 9.12 -18.45 -10.06
CA ARG A 217 9.44 -19.31 -11.22
C ARG A 217 8.97 -18.71 -12.54
N VAL A 218 7.76 -18.14 -12.57
CA VAL A 218 7.17 -17.53 -13.80
C VAL A 218 8.00 -16.37 -14.35
N ARG A 219 8.91 -15.77 -13.56
CA ARG A 219 9.75 -14.64 -14.00
C ARG A 219 11.23 -14.97 -14.20
N PHE A 220 11.73 -16.11 -13.72
CA PHE A 220 13.16 -16.46 -13.77
C PHE A 220 13.45 -17.83 -14.42
N GLY A 221 12.44 -18.53 -14.97
CA GLY A 221 12.63 -19.82 -15.65
C GLY A 221 11.74 -19.98 -16.90
N ASP A 222 12.44 -20.24 -18.01
CA ASP A 222 12.05 -20.62 -19.39
C ASP A 222 11.23 -19.63 -20.25
#